data_AF-A0A0D2MEQ2-F1
#
_entry.id   AF-A0A0D2MEQ2-F1
#
_cell.length_a   1.000
_cell.length_b   1.000
_cell.length_c   1.000
_cell.angle_alpha   90.00
_cell.angle_beta   90.00
_cell.angle_gamma   90.00
#
_symmetry.space_group_name_H-M   'P 1'
#
loop_
_entity.id
_entity.type
_entity.pdbx_description
1 polymer ?
#
loop_
_entity_poly.entity_id
_entity_poly.type
_entity_poly.pdbx_seq_one_letter_code
_entity_poly.pdbx_strand_id
1 'polypeptide(L)'
;MVAVGTAGGAAHVLRLSAGLAEAVQNEKQGVNAMLERETLREKNLDKAAKEAKIKARREAARAADLGAGVSDQDLADLEDEFWRATGVEGGARLRLLGSLAGGEGGGGGAEAGEARAAAAGEAADGDGSGGVGAE
;
A
#
# COMPACT_ATOMS: atom_id res chain seq x y z
N MET A 1 19.12 -43.42 25.50
CA MET A 1 19.42 -44.70 24.82
C MET A 1 18.28 -44.97 23.86
N VAL A 2 18.54 -45.40 22.64
CA VAL A 2 17.52 -45.63 21.60
C VAL A 2 17.65 -47.07 21.11
N ALA A 3 16.53 -47.77 20.97
CA ALA A 3 16.50 -49.10 20.36
C ALA A 3 15.95 -48.98 18.94
N VAL A 4 16.65 -49.58 17.97
CA VAL A 4 16.26 -49.57 16.56
C VAL A 4 16.12 -51.03 16.09
N GLY A 5 14.94 -51.38 15.62
CA GLY A 5 14.68 -52.66 14.98
C GLY A 5 15.11 -52.64 13.51
N THR A 6 15.69 -53.73 13.04
CA THR A 6 16.06 -53.93 11.64
C THR A 6 15.06 -54.84 10.93
N ALA A 7 15.00 -54.75 9.60
CA ALA A 7 14.15 -55.62 8.78
C ALA A 7 14.48 -57.12 8.94
N GLY A 8 15.69 -57.46 9.40
CA GLY A 8 16.11 -58.84 9.69
C GLY A 8 15.65 -59.37 11.05
N GLY A 9 14.81 -58.63 11.79
CA GLY A 9 14.33 -59.04 13.11
C GLY A 9 15.31 -58.84 14.26
N ALA A 10 16.51 -58.32 13.98
CA ALA A 10 17.47 -57.93 15.02
C ALA A 10 17.15 -56.53 15.57
N ALA A 11 17.34 -56.34 16.88
CA ALA A 11 17.24 -55.05 17.54
C ALA A 11 18.61 -54.58 18.00
N HIS A 12 18.97 -53.35 17.65
CA HIS A 12 20.21 -52.71 18.08
C HIS A 12 19.92 -51.63 19.12
N VAL A 13 20.72 -51.63 20.19
CA VAL A 13 20.62 -50.66 21.26
C VAL A 13 21.77 -49.66 21.12
N LEU A 14 21.41 -48.40 20.88
CA LEU A 14 22.35 -47.31 20.63
C LEU A 14 22.37 -46.35 21.83
N ARG A 15 23.59 -46.03 22.29
CA ARG A 15 23.81 -44.97 23.28
C ARG A 15 24.04 -43.65 22.53
N LEU A 16 23.25 -42.63 22.86
CA LEU A 16 23.41 -41.29 22.30
C LEU A 16 24.58 -40.58 23.00
N SER A 17 25.29 -39.73 22.25
CA SER A 17 26.28 -38.80 22.82
C SER A 17 25.58 -37.72 23.65
N ALA A 18 26.32 -37.07 24.56
CA ALA A 18 25.76 -36.06 25.46
C ALA A 18 25.09 -34.89 24.71
N GLY A 19 25.68 -34.42 23.62
CA GLY A 19 25.13 -33.31 22.81
C GLY A 19 23.83 -33.61 22.08
N LEU A 20 23.43 -34.88 21.96
CA LEU A 20 22.12 -35.29 21.42
C LEU A 20 21.13 -35.68 22.53
N ALA A 21 21.61 -35.85 23.76
CA ALA A 21 20.84 -36.26 24.93
C ALA A 21 20.42 -35.07 25.79
N GLU A 22 21.23 -34.01 25.82
CA GLU A 22 20.93 -32.77 26.53
C GLU A 22 20.10 -31.85 25.64
N ALA A 23 18.86 -31.61 26.03
CA ALA A 23 18.03 -30.60 25.39
C ALA A 23 18.56 -29.21 25.78
N VAL A 24 19.10 -28.47 24.82
CA VAL A 24 19.39 -27.05 25.00
C VAL A 24 18.04 -26.35 25.19
N GLN A 25 17.77 -25.92 26.42
CA GLN A 25 16.51 -25.27 26.74
C GLN A 25 16.34 -24.03 25.86
N ASN A 26 15.15 -23.90 25.26
CA ASN A 26 14.68 -22.76 24.47
C ASN A 26 15.09 -22.69 22.99
N GLU A 27 15.94 -23.57 22.45
CA GLU A 27 16.25 -23.54 20.99
C GLU A 27 15.02 -23.80 20.14
N LYS A 28 14.26 -24.85 20.47
CA LYS A 28 13.02 -25.20 19.76
C LYS A 28 12.00 -24.06 19.79
N GLN A 29 11.89 -23.37 20.92
CA GLN A 29 10.97 -22.24 21.07
C GLN A 29 11.43 -21.04 20.25
N GLY A 30 12.72 -20.71 20.29
CA GLY A 30 13.29 -19.61 19.52
C GLY A 30 13.15 -19.82 18.00
N VAL A 31 13.49 -21.01 17.51
CA VAL A 31 13.37 -21.34 16.09
C VAL A 31 11.90 -21.31 15.63
N ASN A 32 10.99 -21.88 16.41
CA ASN A 32 9.56 -21.85 16.07
C ASN A 32 9.00 -20.42 16.05
N ALA A 33 9.35 -19.59 17.04
CA ALA A 33 8.91 -18.20 17.08
C ALA A 33 9.43 -17.38 15.88
N MET A 34 10.67 -17.62 15.45
CA MET A 34 11.21 -17.00 14.24
C MET A 34 10.45 -17.44 12.98
N LEU A 35 10.13 -18.73 12.87
CA LEU A 35 9.45 -19.31 11.71
C LEU A 35 7.99 -18.84 11.60
N GLU A 36 7.32 -18.72 12.74
CA GLU A 36 5.97 -18.14 12.83
C GLU A 36 5.95 -16.67 12.40
N ARG A 37 6.94 -15.88 12.82
CA ARG A 37 7.08 -14.47 12.41
C ARG A 37 7.27 -14.35 10.91
N GLU A 38 8.10 -15.18 10.30
CA GLU A 38 8.33 -15.14 8.86
C GLU A 38 7.07 -15.54 8.08
N THR A 39 6.36 -16.56 8.55
CA THR A 39 5.06 -16.96 7.97
C THR A 39 4.02 -15.83 8.05
N LEU A 40 4.01 -15.07 9.15
CA LEU A 40 3.11 -13.93 9.30
C LEU A 40 3.48 -12.79 8.35
N ARG A 41 4.78 -12.55 8.16
CA ARG A 41 5.30 -11.55 7.23
C ARG A 41 4.90 -11.87 5.80
N GLU A 42 5.05 -13.11 5.35
CA GLU A 42 4.61 -13.55 4.01
C GLU A 42 3.11 -13.32 3.81
N LYS A 43 2.28 -13.69 4.78
CA LYS A 43 0.82 -13.47 4.73
C LYS A 43 0.46 -11.98 4.63
N ASN A 44 1.19 -11.11 5.33
CA ASN A 44 0.95 -9.67 5.29
C ASN A 44 1.34 -9.07 3.94
N LEU A 45 2.45 -9.51 3.35
CA LEU A 45 2.87 -9.09 2.01
C LEU A 45 1.88 -9.54 0.94
N ASP A 46 1.35 -10.76 1.03
CA ASP A 46 0.31 -11.25 0.11
C ASP A 46 -0.97 -10.42 0.17
N LYS A 47 -1.38 -10.00 1.37
CA LYS A 47 -2.54 -9.10 1.54
C LYS A 47 -2.25 -7.72 0.95
N ALA A 48 -1.11 -7.14 1.28
CA ALA A 48 -0.69 -5.83 0.77
C ALA A 48 -0.62 -5.82 -0.77
N ALA A 49 -0.09 -6.87 -1.40
CA ALA A 49 -0.02 -6.99 -2.85
C ALA A 49 -1.43 -7.08 -3.49
N LYS A 50 -2.35 -7.84 -2.89
CA LYS A 50 -3.75 -7.93 -3.35
C LYS A 50 -4.48 -6.61 -3.22
N GLU A 51 -4.32 -5.93 -2.09
CA GLU A 51 -4.92 -4.62 -1.83
C GLU A 51 -4.36 -3.56 -2.78
N ALA A 52 -3.05 -3.54 -3.03
CA ALA A 52 -2.42 -2.65 -3.99
C ALA A 52 -2.98 -2.86 -5.41
N LYS A 53 -3.18 -4.12 -5.83
CA LYS A 53 -3.79 -4.43 -7.14
C LYS A 53 -5.24 -3.96 -7.25
N ILE A 54 -6.03 -4.15 -6.20
CA ILE A 54 -7.42 -3.68 -6.15
C ILE A 54 -7.47 -2.15 -6.16
N LYS A 55 -6.60 -1.49 -5.38
CA LYS A 55 -6.48 -0.03 -5.32
C LYS A 55 -6.11 0.52 -6.69
N ALA A 56 -5.08 -0.01 -7.35
CA ALA A 56 -4.68 0.39 -8.69
C ALA A 56 -5.82 0.21 -9.72
N ARG A 57 -6.56 -0.90 -9.66
CA ARG A 57 -7.73 -1.11 -10.53
C ARG A 57 -8.86 -0.10 -10.26
N ARG A 58 -9.12 0.22 -8.99
CA ARG A 58 -10.14 1.22 -8.61
C ARG A 58 -9.73 2.63 -9.02
N GLU A 59 -8.47 2.99 -8.87
CA GLU A 59 -7.94 4.28 -9.31
C GLU A 59 -7.99 4.41 -10.83
N ALA A 60 -7.61 3.37 -11.57
CA ALA A 60 -7.74 3.34 -13.02
C ALA A 60 -9.20 3.46 -13.49
N ALA A 61 -10.15 2.78 -12.81
CA ALA A 61 -11.57 2.91 -13.11
C ALA A 61 -12.09 4.33 -12.84
N ARG A 62 -11.73 4.94 -11.70
CA ARG A 62 -12.10 6.33 -11.40
C ARG A 62 -11.51 7.33 -12.38
N ALA A 63 -10.25 7.14 -12.79
CA ALA A 63 -9.61 7.99 -13.79
C ALA A 63 -10.29 7.85 -15.16
N ALA A 64 -10.73 6.64 -15.52
CA ALA A 64 -11.52 6.42 -16.73
C ALA A 64 -12.89 7.09 -16.63
N ASP A 65 -13.59 6.99 -15.50
CA ASP A 65 -14.90 7.64 -15.30
C ASP A 65 -14.79 9.18 -15.29
N LEU A 66 -13.68 9.74 -14.80
CA LEU A 66 -13.44 11.19 -14.84
C LEU A 66 -13.01 11.70 -16.22
N GLY A 67 -12.42 10.84 -17.07
CA GLY A 67 -11.97 11.20 -18.42
C GLY A 67 -12.96 10.86 -19.54
N ALA A 68 -13.93 9.98 -19.27
CA ALA A 68 -14.94 9.54 -20.22
C ALA A 68 -16.30 10.12 -19.88
N GLY A 69 -16.63 11.30 -20.41
CA GLY A 69 -18.05 11.71 -20.37
C GLY A 69 -18.37 13.17 -20.62
N VAL A 70 -17.40 14.05 -20.78
CA VAL A 70 -17.69 15.45 -21.08
C VAL A 70 -16.88 15.86 -22.30
N SER A 71 -17.57 16.00 -23.44
CA SER A 71 -16.96 16.58 -24.62
C SER A 71 -16.85 18.10 -24.45
N ASP A 72 -15.91 18.73 -25.16
CA ASP A 72 -15.79 20.20 -25.17
C ASP A 72 -17.10 20.87 -25.65
N GLN A 73 -17.89 20.15 -26.46
CA GLN A 73 -19.21 20.60 -26.90
C GLN A 73 -20.25 20.57 -25.77
N ASP A 74 -20.24 19.52 -24.93
CA ASP A 74 -21.15 19.43 -23.77
C ASP A 74 -20.86 20.55 -22.75
N LEU A 75 -19.60 20.97 -22.61
CA LEU A 75 -19.21 22.11 -21.78
C LEU A 75 -19.74 23.43 -22.33
N ALA A 76 -19.63 23.64 -23.64
CA ALA A 76 -20.14 24.85 -24.30
C ALA A 76 -21.67 24.95 -24.19
N ASP A 77 -22.38 23.84 -24.36
CA ASP A 77 -23.84 23.79 -24.27
C ASP A 77 -24.33 24.03 -22.83
N LEU A 78 -23.65 23.47 -21.82
CA LEU A 78 -23.91 23.73 -20.41
C LEU A 78 -23.63 25.18 -20.01
N GLU A 79 -22.58 25.78 -20.55
CA GLU A 79 -22.25 27.19 -20.32
C GLU A 79 -23.34 28.11 -20.88
N ASP A 80 -23.79 27.87 -22.10
CA ASP A 80 -24.87 28.65 -22.72
C ASP A 80 -26.20 28.48 -21.95
N GLU A 81 -26.50 27.27 -21.45
CA GLU A 81 -27.68 27.03 -20.62
C GLU A 81 -27.59 27.76 -19.26
N PHE A 82 -26.42 27.75 -18.62
CA PHE A 82 -26.17 28.45 -17.36
C PHE A 82 -26.36 29.96 -17.48
N TRP A 83 -25.81 30.58 -18.52
CA TRP A 83 -25.95 32.02 -18.74
C TRP A 83 -27.38 32.41 -19.10
N ARG A 84 -28.10 31.55 -19.83
CA ARG A 84 -29.52 31.76 -20.12
C ARG A 84 -30.39 31.68 -18.85
N ALA A 85 -30.10 30.74 -17.95
CA ALA A 85 -30.87 30.53 -16.73
C ALA A 85 -30.62 31.59 -15.65
N THR A 86 -29.39 32.12 -15.56
CA THR A 86 -29.03 33.13 -14.56
C THR A 86 -29.48 34.55 -14.94
N GLY A 87 -29.94 34.76 -16.18
CA GLY A 87 -30.46 36.06 -16.63
C GLY A 87 -29.42 37.19 -16.62
N VAL A 88 -28.15 36.85 -16.45
CA VAL A 88 -27.03 37.78 -16.50
C VAL A 88 -26.59 37.87 -17.95
N GLU A 89 -26.96 38.94 -18.65
CA GLU A 89 -26.36 39.27 -19.95
C GLU A 89 -24.88 39.60 -19.74
N GLY A 90 -24.01 38.59 -19.89
CA GLY A 90 -22.60 38.74 -19.56
C GLY A 90 -21.64 37.71 -20.14
N GLY A 91 -22.10 36.52 -20.57
CA GLY A 91 -21.23 35.51 -21.17
C GLY A 91 -20.53 36.03 -22.45
N ALA A 92 -21.22 36.83 -23.26
CA ALA A 92 -20.63 37.45 -24.46
C ALA A 92 -19.58 38.53 -24.15
N ARG A 93 -19.63 39.17 -22.97
CA ARG A 93 -18.71 40.25 -22.60
C ARG A 93 -17.36 39.71 -22.14
N LEU A 94 -17.33 38.52 -21.54
CA LEU A 94 -16.09 37.82 -21.22
C LEU A 94 -15.41 37.24 -22.47
N ARG A 95 -16.17 36.85 -23.52
CA ARG A 95 -15.62 36.45 -24.83
C ARG A 95 -14.80 37.57 -25.48
N LEU A 96 -15.23 38.83 -25.31
CA LEU A 96 -14.50 39.99 -25.85
C LEU A 96 -13.25 40.34 -25.02
N LEU A 97 -13.28 40.17 -23.69
CA LEU A 97 -12.09 40.38 -22.84
C LEU A 97 -11.08 39.24 -22.95
N GLY A 98 -11.52 37.99 -23.11
CA GLY A 98 -10.64 36.83 -23.32
C GLY A 98 -9.93 36.84 -24.66
N SER A 99 -10.59 37.29 -25.74
CA SER A 99 -9.93 37.42 -27.06
C SER A 99 -9.02 38.65 -27.18
N LEU A 100 -9.25 39.70 -26.38
CA LEU A 100 -8.35 40.86 -26.29
C LEU A 100 -7.13 40.63 -25.38
N ALA A 101 -7.18 39.65 -24.46
CA ALA A 101 -6.06 39.30 -23.58
C ALA A 101 -5.11 38.23 -24.17
N GLY A 102 -5.36 37.77 -25.40
CA GLY A 102 -4.62 36.68 -26.06
C GLY A 102 -3.64 37.12 -27.14
N GLY A 103 -2.94 38.25 -26.96
CA GLY A 103 -1.90 38.72 -27.88
C GLY A 103 -0.62 39.12 -27.13
N GLU A 104 0.51 38.54 -27.55
CA GLU A 104 1.90 38.74 -27.08
C GLU A 104 2.27 37.91 -25.84
N GLY A 105 2.93 36.76 -25.99
CA GLY A 105 4.40 36.64 -26.04
C GLY A 105 4.84 35.94 -24.74
N GLY A 106 5.85 35.11 -24.61
CA GLY A 106 6.94 34.61 -25.42
C GLY A 106 7.65 33.53 -24.57
N GLY A 107 8.71 32.93 -25.11
CA GLY A 107 9.33 31.70 -24.61
C GLY A 107 10.03 31.73 -23.24
N GLY A 108 10.52 30.55 -22.88
CA GLY A 108 11.37 30.22 -21.73
C GLY A 108 10.84 28.95 -21.06
N GLY A 109 11.43 27.76 -21.18
CA GLY A 109 12.85 27.46 -21.10
C GLY A 109 13.19 27.00 -19.68
N ALA A 110 13.25 25.68 -19.50
CA ALA A 110 13.94 24.90 -18.46
C ALA A 110 13.79 25.31 -16.97
N GLU A 111 13.41 24.36 -16.11
CA GLU A 111 14.39 23.66 -15.26
C GLU A 111 13.75 22.52 -14.46
N ALA A 112 14.57 21.50 -14.24
CA ALA A 112 14.30 20.30 -13.47
C ALA A 112 14.12 20.62 -11.97
N GLY A 113 13.24 19.88 -11.32
CA GLY A 113 13.00 19.98 -9.87
C GLY A 113 12.51 18.65 -9.32
N GLU A 114 13.44 17.72 -9.18
CA GLU A 114 13.32 16.48 -8.43
C GLU A 114 12.85 16.76 -6.99
N ALA A 115 11.64 16.32 -6.62
CA ALA A 115 11.17 16.35 -5.24
C ALA A 115 10.60 14.98 -4.86
N ARG A 116 11.53 14.20 -4.31
CA ARG A 116 11.39 12.93 -3.60
C ARG A 116 10.40 13.09 -2.42
N ALA A 117 9.19 12.55 -2.53
CA ALA A 117 8.33 12.35 -1.37
C ALA A 117 8.73 11.04 -0.68
N ALA A 118 9.63 11.19 0.29
CA ALA A 118 10.04 10.16 1.23
C ALA A 118 8.88 9.76 2.15
N ALA A 119 8.97 8.52 2.62
CA ALA A 119 8.09 7.88 3.57
C ALA A 119 7.89 8.67 4.86
N ALA A 120 6.64 8.67 5.36
CA ALA A 120 6.35 8.80 6.78
C ALA A 120 5.53 7.58 7.18
N GLY A 121 6.25 6.57 7.69
CA GLY A 121 5.65 5.60 8.58
C GLY A 121 5.59 6.22 9.96
N GLU A 122 4.40 6.29 10.54
CA GLU A 122 4.21 6.62 11.94
C GLU A 122 3.72 5.36 12.65
N ALA A 123 4.68 4.66 13.24
CA ALA A 123 4.45 3.70 14.29
C ALA A 123 4.19 4.48 15.59
N ALA A 124 3.02 4.32 16.16
CA ALA A 124 2.74 4.67 17.55
C ALA A 124 2.63 3.36 18.33
N ASP A 125 3.79 2.86 18.76
CA ASP A 125 3.91 2.00 19.94
C ASP A 125 4.06 2.94 21.14
N GLY A 126 3.13 2.82 22.08
CA GLY A 126 3.05 3.57 23.33
C GLY A 126 2.71 2.63 24.47
N ASP A 127 3.74 1.96 24.93
CA ASP A 127 3.88 1.15 26.14
C ASP A 127 3.47 1.89 27.43
N GLY A 128 3.03 1.15 28.46
CA GLY A 128 3.19 1.57 29.85
C GLY A 128 1.95 1.56 30.76
N SER A 129 1.64 0.41 31.36
CA SER A 129 1.41 0.18 32.82
C SER A 129 0.58 -1.09 33.00
N GLY A 130 1.01 -2.13 33.72
CA GLY A 130 1.78 -2.11 34.95
C GLY A 130 0.80 -2.20 36.12
N GLY A 131 0.25 -3.39 36.37
CA GLY A 131 -0.73 -3.64 37.43
C GLY A 131 -0.58 -5.06 37.98
N VAL A 132 0.47 -5.25 38.77
CA VAL A 132 0.66 -6.40 39.66
C VAL A 132 -0.42 -6.35 40.73
N GLY A 133 -1.19 -7.42 40.88
CA GLY A 133 -2.12 -7.63 42.00
C GLY A 133 -2.02 -9.08 42.44
N ALA A 134 -1.06 -9.36 43.32
CA ALA A 134 -1.00 -10.57 44.10
C ALA A 134 -1.83 -10.36 45.37
N GLU A 135 -2.77 -11.27 45.64
CA GLU A 135 -3.02 -11.94 46.92
C GLU A 135 -4.02 -13.09 46.71
#